data_AF-A0A7Y5W4Q6-F1
#
_entry.id   AF-A0A7Y5W4Q6-F1
#
_cell.length_a   1.000
_cell.length_b   1.000
_cell.length_c   1.000
_cell.angle_alpha   90.00
_cell.angle_beta   90.00
_cell.angle_gamma   90.00
#
_symmetry.space_group_name_H-M   'P 1'
#
loop_
_entity.id
_entity.type
_entity.pdbx_description
1 polymer ?
#
loop_
_entity_poly.entity_id
_entity_poly.type
_entity_poly.pdbx_seq_one_letter_code
_entity_poly.pdbx_strand_id
1 'polypeptide(L)'
;MVTPFPKEPNHERAPSEIEALFLAALEKPTPGERVAYLDDACAGNLELRRQVESFLRAHEEAGSFIKLFVTLYEQSGKPDLAAEWRAKLGPAQAGTPQARVSAEAEGSNPAEPSSEASAG
;
A
#
# COMPACT_ATOMS: atom_id res chain seq x y z
N MET A 1 28.94 -0.87 7.32
CA MET A 1 27.74 -1.41 7.99
C MET A 1 26.53 -0.74 7.35
N VAL A 2 25.81 -1.42 6.46
CA VAL A 2 24.47 -0.95 6.05
C VAL A 2 23.57 -1.25 7.23
N THR A 3 23.07 -0.22 7.90
CA THR A 3 21.93 -0.37 8.80
C THR A 3 20.72 -0.72 7.92
N PRO A 4 20.10 -1.90 8.11
CA PRO A 4 18.84 -2.19 7.43
C PRO A 4 17.82 -1.12 7.84
N PHE A 5 17.07 -0.60 6.87
CA PHE A 5 15.96 0.31 7.13
C PHE A 5 15.08 -0.30 8.23
N PRO A 6 14.81 0.42 9.34
CA PRO A 6 13.83 -0.04 10.31
C PRO A 6 12.53 -0.23 9.55
N LYS A 7 12.04 -1.47 9.47
CA LYS A 7 10.66 -1.72 9.06
C LYS A 7 9.81 -1.08 10.15
N GLU A 8 9.32 0.13 9.91
CA GLU A 8 8.21 0.68 10.68
C GLU A 8 7.13 -0.41 10.74
N PRO A 9 6.52 -0.67 11.90
CA PRO A 9 5.54 -1.73 12.04
C PRO A 9 4.33 -1.37 11.17
N ASN A 10 4.19 -2.04 10.03
CA ASN A 10 2.99 -1.92 9.22
C ASN A 10 1.88 -2.78 9.85
N HIS A 11 0.68 -2.19 9.96
CA HIS A 11 -0.64 -2.81 10.25
C HIS A 11 -1.15 -2.85 11.69
N GLU A 12 -1.85 -1.78 12.09
CA GLU A 12 -3.07 -1.79 12.94
C GLU A 12 -3.67 -0.40 13.17
N ARG A 13 -3.07 0.68 12.63
CA ARG A 13 -3.66 2.01 12.72
C ARG A 13 -4.86 2.13 11.77
N ALA A 14 -6.02 2.44 12.33
CA ALA A 14 -7.18 2.85 11.56
C ALA A 14 -6.81 4.02 10.62
N PRO A 15 -7.35 4.07 9.38
CA PRO A 15 -7.08 5.20 8.49
C PRO A 15 -7.43 6.51 9.20
N SER A 16 -6.59 7.52 9.01
CA SER A 16 -6.95 8.87 9.44
C SER A 16 -8.24 9.30 8.76
N GLU A 17 -8.94 10.24 9.37
CA GLU A 17 -10.18 10.80 8.82
C GLU A 17 -9.97 11.35 7.40
N ILE A 18 -8.84 12.01 7.14
CA ILE A 18 -8.45 12.50 5.80
C ILE A 18 -8.31 11.34 4.80
N GLU A 19 -7.59 10.27 5.17
CA GLU A 19 -7.40 9.11 4.30
C GLU A 19 -8.72 8.41 3.98
N ALA A 20 -9.58 8.22 5.00
CA ALA A 20 -10.89 7.61 4.82
C ALA A 20 -11.79 8.43 3.89
N LEU A 21 -11.86 9.75 4.10
CA LEU A 21 -12.64 10.66 3.24
C LEU A 21 -12.09 10.71 1.81
N PHE A 22 -10.77 10.74 1.66
CA PHE A 22 -10.13 10.72 0.34
C PHE A 22 -10.45 9.43 -0.43
N LEU A 23 -10.28 8.26 0.20
CA LEU A 23 -10.58 6.97 -0.43
C LEU A 23 -12.06 6.86 -0.80
N ALA A 24 -12.97 7.24 0.10
CA ALA A 24 -14.40 7.24 -0.17
C ALA A 24 -14.81 8.24 -1.27
N ALA A 25 -14.12 9.38 -1.39
CA ALA A 25 -14.32 10.32 -2.48
C ALA A 25 -13.83 9.75 -3.82
N LEU A 26 -12.72 8.98 -3.85
CA LEU A 26 -12.25 8.33 -5.07
C LEU A 26 -13.24 7.29 -5.62
N GLU A 27 -14.04 6.65 -4.76
CA GLU A 27 -15.10 5.74 -5.17
C GLU A 27 -16.26 6.45 -5.89
N LYS A 28 -16.36 7.79 -5.79
CA LYS A 28 -17.36 8.56 -6.52
C LYS A 28 -16.89 8.78 -7.97
N PRO A 29 -17.64 8.30 -8.98
CA PRO A 29 -17.18 8.31 -10.36
C PRO A 29 -17.16 9.72 -10.97
N THR A 30 -18.03 10.62 -10.54
CA THR A 30 -18.10 11.98 -11.09
C THR A 30 -17.57 13.05 -10.13
N PRO A 31 -16.99 14.16 -10.65
CA PRO A 31 -16.59 15.29 -9.80
C PRO A 31 -17.75 15.89 -8.99
N GLY A 32 -18.96 15.90 -9.54
CA GLY A 32 -20.14 16.41 -8.84
C GLY A 32 -20.51 15.57 -7.63
N GLU A 33 -20.47 14.23 -7.75
CA GLU A 33 -20.73 13.33 -6.62
C GLU A 33 -19.63 13.40 -5.56
N ARG A 34 -18.38 13.65 -5.95
CA ARG A 34 -17.28 13.92 -5.01
C ARG A 34 -17.55 15.17 -4.19
N VAL A 35 -17.96 16.26 -4.84
CA VAL A 35 -18.26 17.52 -4.17
C VAL A 35 -19.41 17.37 -3.20
N ALA A 36 -20.53 16.78 -3.65
CA ALA A 36 -21.70 16.54 -2.78
C ALA A 36 -21.35 15.64 -1.58
N TYR A 37 -20.54 14.61 -1.80
CA TYR A 37 -20.06 13.75 -0.72
C TYR A 37 -19.21 14.53 0.30
N LEU A 38 -18.29 15.38 -0.15
CA LEU A 38 -17.44 16.17 0.74
C LEU A 38 -18.20 17.31 1.44
N ASP A 39 -19.22 17.88 0.80
CA ASP A 39 -20.14 18.83 1.43
C ASP A 39 -20.79 18.22 2.69
N ASP A 40 -21.31 17.00 2.55
CA ASP A 40 -21.98 16.28 3.65
C ASP A 40 -20.98 15.73 4.67
N ALA A 41 -19.91 15.06 4.21
CA ALA A 41 -18.98 14.35 5.07
C ALA A 41 -18.05 15.28 5.85
N CYS A 42 -17.75 16.48 5.32
CA CYS A 42 -16.93 17.48 6.01
C CYS A 42 -17.78 18.60 6.64
N ALA A 43 -19.10 18.41 6.79
CA ALA A 43 -19.99 19.44 7.33
C ALA A 43 -19.48 19.98 8.66
N GLY A 44 -19.15 21.29 8.70
CA GLY A 44 -18.60 21.96 9.88
C GLY A 44 -17.06 21.98 9.98
N ASN A 45 -16.35 21.28 9.10
CA ASN A 45 -14.88 21.27 9.05
C ASN A 45 -14.35 21.61 7.65
N LEU A 46 -14.35 22.91 7.32
CA LEU A 46 -13.91 23.43 6.02
C LEU A 46 -12.43 23.19 5.74
N GLU A 47 -11.61 23.13 6.79
CA GLU A 47 -10.17 22.92 6.63
C GLU A 47 -9.88 21.46 6.23
N LEU A 48 -10.57 20.51 6.86
CA LEU A 48 -10.52 19.10 6.48
C LEU A 48 -10.93 18.90 5.01
N ARG A 49 -12.03 19.53 4.59
CA ARG A 49 -12.49 19.51 3.20
C ARG A 49 -11.41 20.01 2.24
N ARG A 50 -10.80 21.16 2.52
CA ARG A 50 -9.76 21.74 1.66
C ARG A 50 -8.56 20.81 1.48
N GLN A 51 -8.17 20.12 2.54
CA GLN A 51 -7.07 19.15 2.49
C GLN A 51 -7.42 17.96 1.60
N VAL A 52 -8.61 17.37 1.78
CA VAL A 52 -9.08 16.25 0.95
C VAL A 52 -9.21 16.66 -0.52
N GLU A 53 -9.76 17.85 -0.80
CA GLU A 53 -9.84 18.39 -2.17
C GLU A 53 -8.44 18.61 -2.79
N SER A 54 -7.45 19.01 -2.00
CA SER A 54 -6.07 19.12 -2.47
C SER A 54 -5.48 17.77 -2.87
N PHE A 55 -5.80 16.71 -2.12
CA PHE A 55 -5.35 15.35 -2.46
C PHE A 55 -6.04 14.83 -3.72
N LEU A 56 -7.34 15.10 -3.88
CA LEU A 56 -8.06 14.76 -5.11
C LEU A 56 -7.45 15.44 -6.34
N ARG A 57 -7.13 16.74 -6.27
CA ARG A 57 -6.46 17.45 -7.36
C ARG A 57 -5.10 16.83 -7.70
N ALA A 58 -4.27 16.58 -6.69
CA ALA A 58 -2.96 15.95 -6.88
C ALA A 58 -3.08 14.55 -7.50
N HIS A 59 -4.09 13.77 -7.12
CA HIS A 59 -4.37 12.46 -7.69
C HIS A 59 -4.73 12.55 -9.19
N GLU A 60 -5.59 13.50 -9.58
CA GLU A 60 -5.95 13.72 -10.99
C GLU A 60 -4.76 14.20 -11.84
N GLU A 61 -3.94 15.09 -11.29
CA GLU A 61 -2.70 15.56 -11.94
C GLU A 61 -1.71 14.40 -12.14
N ALA A 62 -1.50 13.57 -11.11
CA ALA A 62 -0.64 12.40 -11.19
C ALA A 62 -1.16 11.37 -12.21
N GLY A 63 -2.46 11.11 -12.24
CA GLY A 63 -3.08 10.23 -13.24
C GLY A 63 -2.88 10.74 -14.67
N SER A 64 -3.04 12.04 -14.88
CA SER A 64 -2.82 12.69 -16.17
C SER A 64 -1.35 12.60 -16.61
N PHE A 65 -0.43 12.83 -15.67
CA PHE A 65 1.01 12.69 -15.90
C PHE A 65 1.40 11.26 -16.29
N ILE A 66 0.91 10.25 -15.56
CA ILE A 66 1.18 8.83 -15.86
C ILE A 66 0.62 8.47 -17.24
N LYS A 67 -0.60 8.88 -17.54
CA LYS A 67 -1.22 8.64 -18.85
C LYS A 67 -0.39 9.26 -19.97
N LEU A 68 0.02 10.52 -19.82
CA LEU A 68 0.89 11.20 -20.77
C LEU A 68 2.20 10.45 -20.95
N PHE A 69 2.84 10.04 -19.84
CA PHE A 69 4.09 9.30 -19.89
C PHE A 69 3.95 7.98 -20.64
N VAL A 70 2.91 7.18 -20.35
CA VAL A 70 2.64 5.92 -21.05
C VAL A 70 2.42 6.16 -22.55
N THR A 71 1.59 7.15 -22.90
CA THR A 71 1.31 7.49 -24.31
C THR A 71 2.57 7.92 -25.07
N LEU A 72 3.40 8.79 -24.48
CA LEU A 72 4.66 9.23 -25.12
C LEU A 72 5.67 8.10 -25.22
N TYR A 73 5.71 7.25 -24.20
CA TYR A 73 6.59 6.09 -24.17
C TYR A 73 6.27 5.11 -25.32
N GLU A 74 4.99 4.81 -25.54
CA GLU A 74 4.53 3.97 -26.66
C GLU A 74 4.94 4.56 -28.03
N GLN A 75 4.81 5.87 -28.20
CA GLN A 75 5.19 6.57 -29.43
C GLN A 75 6.69 6.61 -29.69
N SER A 76 7.52 6.48 -28.65
CA SER A 76 8.98 6.52 -28.78
C SER A 76 9.58 5.31 -29.52
N GLY A 77 8.76 4.31 -29.87
CA GLY A 77 9.19 3.17 -30.68
C GLY A 77 10.09 2.18 -29.94
N LYS A 78 10.04 2.16 -28.59
CA LYS A 78 10.71 1.16 -27.74
C LYS A 78 9.71 0.16 -27.11
N PRO A 79 8.96 -0.61 -27.92
CA PRO A 79 7.96 -1.53 -27.40
C PRO A 79 8.55 -2.67 -26.58
N ASP A 80 9.85 -2.94 -26.73
CA ASP A 80 10.51 -4.10 -26.11
C ASP A 80 11.59 -3.74 -25.08
N LEU A 81 11.51 -2.55 -24.49
CA LEU A 81 12.37 -2.18 -23.38
C LEU A 81 12.20 -3.15 -22.20
N ALA A 82 11.03 -3.75 -22.04
CA ALA A 82 10.83 -4.78 -21.03
C ALA A 82 11.68 -6.03 -21.30
N ALA A 83 11.84 -6.50 -22.54
CA ALA A 83 12.78 -7.59 -22.82
C ALA A 83 14.24 -7.12 -22.86
N GLU A 84 14.52 -5.92 -23.34
CA GLU A 84 15.87 -5.31 -23.28
C GLU A 84 16.36 -5.24 -21.83
N TRP A 85 15.52 -4.76 -20.91
CA TRP A 85 15.85 -4.68 -19.49
C TRP A 85 15.89 -6.06 -18.84
N ARG A 86 15.05 -7.02 -19.23
CA ARG A 86 15.18 -8.42 -18.77
C ARG A 86 16.50 -9.06 -19.24
N ALA A 87 16.94 -8.77 -20.46
CA ALA A 87 18.23 -9.24 -20.96
C ALA A 87 19.41 -8.58 -20.22
N LYS A 88 19.31 -7.27 -19.91
CA LYS A 88 20.33 -6.51 -19.18
C LYS A 88 20.41 -6.82 -17.68
N LEU A 89 19.27 -6.99 -17.02
CA LEU A 89 19.18 -7.24 -15.58
C LEU A 89 19.45 -8.72 -15.23
N GLY A 90 19.55 -9.59 -16.24
CA GLY A 90 19.59 -11.04 -16.04
C GLY A 90 18.21 -11.58 -15.64
N PRO A 91 18.07 -12.90 -15.40
CA PRO A 91 16.82 -13.45 -14.91
C PRO A 91 16.43 -12.71 -13.64
N ALA A 92 15.20 -12.18 -13.60
CA ALA A 92 14.62 -11.74 -12.35
C ALA A 92 14.79 -12.92 -11.37
N GLN A 93 15.53 -12.71 -10.28
CA GLN A 93 15.49 -13.65 -9.18
C GLN A 93 14.00 -13.81 -8.89
N ALA A 94 13.47 -15.01 -9.12
CA ALA A 94 12.08 -15.31 -8.84
C ALA A 94 11.91 -15.26 -7.31
N GLY A 95 11.83 -14.05 -6.76
CA GLY A 95 11.19 -13.84 -5.49
C GLY A 95 9.75 -14.28 -5.71
N THR A 96 9.42 -15.46 -5.22
CA THR A 96 8.06 -15.97 -5.21
C THR A 96 7.13 -14.88 -4.67
N PRO A 97 6.09 -14.48 -5.42
CA PRO A 97 5.06 -13.63 -4.84
C PRO A 97 4.44 -14.39 -3.66
N GLN A 98 4.71 -13.90 -2.45
CA GLN A 98 4.06 -14.29 -1.20
C GLN A 98 4.14 -15.78 -0.80
N ALA A 99 5.35 -16.32 -0.57
CA ALA A 99 5.52 -17.55 0.23
C ALA A 99 5.85 -17.22 1.71
N ARG A 100 5.07 -16.36 2.37
CA ARG A 100 5.21 -16.07 3.82
C ARG A 100 3.94 -16.25 4.65
N VAL A 101 3.02 -17.11 4.21
CA VAL A 101 2.00 -17.70 5.08
C VAL A 101 1.96 -19.19 4.78
N SER A 102 2.10 -20.00 5.83
CA SER A 102 2.03 -21.48 5.89
C SER A 102 3.37 -22.19 6.14
N ALA A 103 3.84 -22.05 7.38
CA ALA A 103 4.52 -23.04 8.21
C ALA A 103 4.85 -22.26 9.49
N GLU A 104 4.13 -22.41 10.59
CA GLU A 104 4.39 -23.45 11.58
C GLU A 104 3.08 -23.88 12.25
N ALA A 105 2.59 -25.07 11.88
CA ALA A 105 1.67 -25.86 12.69
C ALA A 105 2.25 -27.27 12.74
N GLU A 106 3.32 -27.46 13.50
CA GLU A 106 3.62 -28.70 14.24
C GLU A 106 4.90 -28.50 15.04
N GLY A 107 4.71 -28.28 16.34
CA GLY A 107 5.79 -28.13 17.30
C GLY A 107 5.26 -28.59 18.64
N SER A 108 5.23 -29.92 18.79
CA SER A 108 4.97 -30.65 20.03
C SER A 108 5.58 -29.93 21.23
N ASN A 109 4.73 -29.59 22.20
CA ASN A 109 5.07 -28.93 23.47
C ASN A 109 5.72 -29.94 24.44
N PRO A 110 6.99 -29.80 24.85
CA PRO A 110 7.46 -30.38 26.09
C PRO A 110 7.25 -29.35 27.22
N ALA A 111 6.21 -29.58 28.02
CA ALA A 111 6.08 -28.93 29.30
C ALA A 111 7.05 -29.58 30.30
N GLU A 112 8.04 -28.82 30.73
CA GLU A 112 8.67 -28.91 32.06
C GLU A 112 8.78 -27.46 32.58
N PRO A 113 8.98 -27.17 33.88
CA PRO A 113 9.40 -28.08 34.97
C PRO A 113 8.66 -27.85 36.31
N SER A 114 8.92 -28.71 37.30
CA SER A 114 9.42 -28.34 38.65
C SER A 114 8.85 -29.17 39.80
N SER A 115 9.78 -29.50 40.70
CA SER A 115 9.64 -29.72 42.14
C SER A 115 9.26 -31.14 42.58
N GLU A 116 10.21 -31.97 43.04
CA GLU A 116 10.81 -32.04 44.41
C GLU A 116 9.95 -32.79 45.45
N ALA A 117 10.66 -33.53 46.32
CA ALA A 117 10.25 -34.22 47.55
C ALA A 117 9.59 -35.61 47.36
N SER A 118 10.12 -36.73 47.87
CA SER A 118 10.60 -37.13 49.22
C SER A 118 9.63 -38.16 49.83
N ALA A 119 10.21 -39.16 50.51
CA ALA A 119 9.61 -40.22 51.34
C ALA A 119 8.85 -41.32 50.57
N GLY A 120 9.06 -42.61 50.84
CA GLY A 120 9.80 -43.32 51.89
C GLY A 120 9.46 -44.80 51.78
#